data_AF-A0A4S4BQQ5-F1
#
_entry.id   AF-A0A4S4BQQ5-F1
#
_cell.length_a   1.000
_cell.length_b   1.000
_cell.length_c   1.000
_cell.angle_alpha   90.00
_cell.angle_beta   90.00
_cell.angle_gamma   90.00
#
_symmetry.space_group_name_H-M   'P 1'
#
loop_
_entity.id
_entity.type
_entity.pdbx_description
1 polymer ?
#
loop_
_entity_poly.entity_id
_entity_poly.type
_entity_poly.pdbx_seq_one_letter_code
_entity_poly.pdbx_strand_id
1 'polypeptide(L)'
;MISTSTADAQIRYTTDGSAPTASSTLYASPIAVSATTTIKAIAIKSGMNDSAVSSATFTISGGGPAGYTYCADEFGTCTFSGAASVAYGANGSFLYGNYTNSAVCTTGTFGSDPAYNTAKKCYYKLNSGGGSALTLLNAGFEAPATTNYTYGPTTSGWTFNDKAGVQKNGGSFGAASAPEGTQTAFIQSQNGSHGEISQSVTFAEAGNYKIALQAAKRTNYGGNQTIQVYLDSTLVGTIVPLSGSFAAYTSDIFASTAGVHTIKFAGTAPTGDQTAFIDAVEISKLS
;
A
#
# COMPACT_ATOMS: atom_id res chain seq x y z
N MET A 1 1.31 3.82 -25.82
CA MET A 1 0.71 2.59 -26.40
C MET A 1 1.57 1.41 -26.01
N ILE A 2 0.97 0.31 -25.54
CA ILE A 2 1.71 -0.96 -25.31
C ILE A 2 1.59 -1.79 -26.59
N SER A 3 2.69 -2.37 -27.08
CA SER A 3 2.72 -3.11 -28.34
C SER A 3 3.64 -4.32 -28.26
N THR A 4 3.42 -5.28 -29.14
CA THR A 4 4.26 -6.47 -29.32
C THR A 4 4.53 -6.70 -30.81
N SER A 5 5.72 -7.18 -31.15
CA SER A 5 6.07 -7.56 -32.54
C SER A 5 5.59 -8.96 -32.91
N THR A 6 5.20 -9.78 -31.92
CA THR A 6 4.65 -11.11 -32.16
C THR A 6 3.20 -10.99 -32.58
N ALA A 7 2.92 -11.23 -33.86
CA ALA A 7 1.56 -11.24 -34.39
C ALA A 7 0.64 -12.15 -33.56
N ASP A 8 -0.60 -11.72 -33.33
CA ASP A 8 -1.65 -12.42 -32.56
C ASP A 8 -1.34 -12.68 -31.08
N ALA A 9 -0.22 -12.18 -30.54
CA ALA A 9 0.04 -12.27 -29.11
C ALA A 9 -0.90 -11.34 -28.33
N GLN A 10 -1.46 -11.83 -27.23
CA GLN A 10 -2.27 -11.04 -26.31
C GLN A 10 -1.35 -10.32 -25.32
N ILE A 11 -1.56 -9.01 -25.13
CA ILE A 11 -0.87 -8.26 -24.09
C ILE A 11 -1.76 -8.22 -22.85
N ARG A 12 -1.27 -8.77 -21.73
CA ARG A 12 -1.92 -8.76 -20.42
C ARG A 12 -1.23 -7.74 -19.53
N TYR A 13 -1.97 -7.02 -18.70
CA TYR A 13 -1.39 -5.99 -17.83
C TYR A 13 -2.03 -5.94 -16.44
N THR A 14 -1.30 -5.31 -15.53
CA THR A 14 -1.70 -4.99 -14.15
C THR A 14 -1.32 -3.55 -13.83
N THR A 15 -2.10 -2.89 -12.96
CA THR A 15 -1.87 -1.51 -12.49
C THR A 15 -1.65 -1.42 -10.98
N ASP A 16 -1.75 -2.55 -10.29
CA ASP A 16 -1.53 -2.73 -8.85
C ASP A 16 -0.09 -3.15 -8.53
N GLY A 17 0.78 -3.20 -9.55
CA GLY A 17 2.18 -3.60 -9.45
C GLY A 17 2.43 -5.10 -9.28
N SER A 18 1.40 -5.96 -9.29
CA SER A 18 1.58 -7.42 -9.38
C SER A 18 2.12 -7.83 -10.76
N ALA A 19 2.73 -9.02 -10.88
CA ALA A 19 3.15 -9.54 -12.17
C ALA A 19 1.93 -10.02 -12.99
N PRO A 20 1.75 -9.57 -14.25
CA PRO A 20 0.60 -10.00 -15.05
C PRO A 20 0.72 -11.47 -15.46
N THR A 21 -0.42 -12.14 -15.52
CA THR A 21 -0.56 -13.54 -15.97
C THR A 21 -1.58 -13.65 -17.10
N ALA A 22 -1.83 -14.86 -17.60
CA ALA A 22 -2.86 -15.11 -18.60
C ALA A 22 -4.28 -14.72 -18.16
N SER A 23 -4.55 -14.63 -16.84
CA SER A 23 -5.84 -14.20 -16.30
C SER A 23 -5.93 -12.69 -16.05
N SER A 24 -4.84 -11.94 -16.15
CA SER A 24 -4.84 -10.49 -15.97
C SER A 24 -5.60 -9.77 -17.09
N THR A 25 -5.85 -8.48 -16.90
CA THR A 25 -6.64 -7.65 -17.82
C THR A 25 -5.98 -7.61 -19.21
N LEU A 26 -6.78 -7.84 -20.26
CA LEU A 26 -6.34 -7.74 -21.65
C LEU A 26 -6.19 -6.26 -22.05
N TYR A 27 -5.04 -5.89 -22.61
CA TYR A 27 -4.84 -4.57 -23.18
C TYR A 27 -5.54 -4.48 -24.54
N ALA A 28 -6.76 -3.94 -24.55
CA ALA A 28 -7.58 -3.73 -25.75
C ALA A 28 -7.97 -2.25 -25.96
N SER A 29 -7.69 -1.38 -25.00
CA SER A 29 -8.03 0.05 -25.03
C SER A 29 -7.00 0.84 -24.21
N PRO A 30 -6.91 2.17 -24.39
CA PRO A 30 -6.06 3.02 -23.55
C PRO A 30 -6.35 2.82 -22.06
N ILE A 31 -5.30 2.75 -21.25
CA ILE A 31 -5.39 2.60 -19.80
C ILE A 31 -5.54 4.01 -19.20
N ALA A 32 -6.68 4.28 -18.56
CA ALA A 32 -6.88 5.52 -17.81
C ALA A 32 -6.11 5.45 -16.48
N VAL A 33 -5.31 6.48 -16.17
CA VAL A 33 -4.60 6.62 -14.90
C VAL A 33 -4.87 8.00 -14.31
N SER A 34 -5.40 8.05 -13.08
CA SER A 34 -5.72 9.29 -12.35
C SER A 34 -4.71 9.64 -11.26
N ALA A 35 -3.71 8.79 -11.09
CA ALA A 35 -2.67 8.86 -10.07
C ALA A 35 -1.37 8.27 -10.63
N THR A 36 -0.26 8.49 -9.92
CA THR A 36 1.00 7.82 -10.28
C THR A 36 0.80 6.31 -10.23
N THR A 37 0.99 5.65 -11.37
CA THR A 37 0.62 4.25 -11.57
C THR A 37 1.76 3.49 -12.23
N THR A 38 2.16 2.36 -11.66
CA THR A 38 3.09 1.43 -12.31
C THR A 38 2.30 0.39 -13.09
N ILE A 39 2.51 0.36 -14.41
CA ILE A 39 1.88 -0.60 -15.32
C ILE A 39 2.90 -1.68 -15.66
N LYS A 40 2.57 -2.93 -15.35
CA LYS A 40 3.34 -4.11 -15.77
C LYS A 40 2.58 -4.83 -16.86
N ALA A 41 3.28 -5.27 -17.91
CA ALA A 41 2.68 -5.93 -19.06
C ALA A 41 3.50 -7.16 -19.52
N ILE A 42 2.80 -8.18 -20.00
CA ILE A 42 3.38 -9.40 -20.58
C ILE A 42 2.66 -9.74 -21.88
N ALA A 43 3.39 -10.22 -22.89
CA ALA A 43 2.82 -10.75 -24.12
C ALA A 43 2.76 -12.29 -24.04
N ILE A 44 1.58 -12.84 -24.31
CA ILE A 44 1.29 -14.28 -24.23
C ILE A 44 0.72 -14.74 -25.57
N LYS A 45 1.29 -15.83 -26.11
CA LYS A 45 0.78 -16.49 -27.31
C LYS A 45 0.84 -18.01 -27.13
N SER A 46 -0.27 -18.68 -27.38
CA SER A 46 -0.33 -20.15 -27.27
C SER A 46 0.73 -20.81 -28.14
N GLY A 47 1.46 -21.78 -27.56
CA GLY A 47 2.54 -22.48 -28.24
C GLY A 47 3.87 -21.72 -28.32
N MET A 48 3.98 -20.55 -27.66
CA MET A 48 5.24 -19.82 -27.50
C MET A 48 5.53 -19.60 -26.02
N ASN A 49 6.80 -19.35 -25.70
CA ASN A 49 7.17 -18.86 -24.37
C ASN A 49 6.65 -17.44 -24.18
N ASP A 50 6.19 -17.14 -22.97
CA ASP A 50 5.77 -15.79 -22.60
C ASP A 50 6.94 -14.80 -22.70
N SER A 51 6.63 -13.52 -22.95
CA SER A 51 7.66 -12.48 -22.92
C SER A 51 8.19 -12.26 -21.50
N ALA A 52 9.32 -11.57 -21.38
CA ALA A 52 9.65 -10.92 -20.12
C ALA A 52 8.57 -9.90 -19.75
N VAL A 53 8.37 -9.68 -18.44
CA VAL A 53 7.47 -8.63 -17.95
C VAL A 53 8.12 -7.27 -18.21
N SER A 54 7.44 -6.42 -18.98
CA SER A 54 7.79 -5.01 -19.16
C SER A 54 7.10 -4.17 -18.08
N SER A 55 7.77 -3.12 -17.59
CA SER A 55 7.26 -2.28 -16.50
C SER A 55 7.54 -0.81 -16.80
N ALA A 56 6.53 0.04 -16.63
CA ALA A 56 6.65 1.49 -16.76
C ALA A 56 5.82 2.21 -15.68
N THR A 57 6.41 3.22 -15.04
CA THR A 57 5.72 4.07 -14.07
C THR A 57 5.30 5.37 -14.74
N PHE A 58 3.98 5.64 -14.74
CA PHE A 58 3.39 6.87 -15.23
C PHE A 58 3.15 7.79 -14.03
N THR A 59 3.91 8.88 -13.93
CA THR A 59 3.75 9.87 -12.87
C THR A 59 2.73 10.92 -13.27
N ILE A 60 1.64 11.02 -12.51
CA ILE A 60 0.63 12.07 -12.67
C ILE A 60 0.85 13.08 -11.56
N SER A 61 1.46 14.22 -11.89
CA SER A 61 1.66 15.32 -10.94
C SER A 61 0.30 15.90 -10.55
N GLY A 62 0.01 15.95 -9.24
CA GLY A 62 -1.29 16.39 -8.70
C GLY A 62 -2.40 15.33 -8.73
N GLY A 63 -2.10 14.08 -9.08
CA GLY A 63 -3.02 12.95 -8.96
C GLY A 63 -3.18 12.44 -7.52
N GLY A 64 -4.14 11.53 -7.30
CA GLY A 64 -4.39 10.92 -5.99
C GLY A 64 -3.28 9.95 -5.54
N PRO A 65 -3.40 9.34 -4.35
CA PRO A 65 -2.52 8.25 -3.93
C PRO A 65 -2.57 7.09 -4.94
N ALA A 66 -1.47 6.34 -5.07
CA ALA A 66 -1.43 5.19 -5.96
C ALA A 66 -2.52 4.17 -5.59
N GLY A 67 -3.19 3.59 -6.59
CA GLY A 67 -4.31 2.66 -6.39
C GLY A 67 -5.64 3.31 -6.01
N TYR A 68 -5.72 4.64 -5.83
CA TYR A 68 -6.97 5.34 -5.55
C TYR A 68 -7.56 5.97 -6.83
N THR A 69 -8.89 5.91 -6.95
CA THR A 69 -9.68 6.45 -8.05
C THR A 69 -10.25 7.81 -7.67
N TYR A 70 -10.08 8.83 -8.53
CA TYR A 70 -10.68 10.15 -8.30
C TYR A 70 -12.21 10.05 -8.23
N CYS A 71 -12.83 10.79 -7.31
CA CYS A 71 -14.30 10.79 -7.17
C CYS A 71 -14.94 12.17 -6.97
N ALA A 72 -14.24 13.16 -6.45
CA ALA A 72 -14.80 14.50 -6.27
C ALA A 72 -13.70 15.56 -6.03
N ASP A 73 -13.98 16.80 -6.43
CA ASP A 73 -13.24 17.96 -5.96
C ASP A 73 -13.63 18.33 -4.52
N GLU A 74 -12.85 19.20 -3.87
CA GLU A 74 -13.19 19.79 -2.57
C GLU A 74 -14.63 20.34 -2.56
N PHE A 75 -15.33 20.13 -1.44
CA PHE A 75 -16.76 20.38 -1.24
C PHE A 75 -17.72 19.47 -2.01
N GLY A 76 -17.23 18.64 -2.92
CA GLY A 76 -18.02 17.61 -3.59
C GLY A 76 -18.33 16.40 -2.70
N THR A 77 -19.14 15.49 -3.21
CA THR A 77 -19.42 14.19 -2.58
C THR A 77 -18.76 13.08 -3.39
N CYS A 78 -17.78 12.40 -2.79
CA CYS A 78 -17.18 11.20 -3.34
C CYS A 78 -18.17 10.03 -3.17
N THR A 79 -18.64 9.44 -4.28
CA THR A 79 -19.60 8.31 -4.25
C THR A 79 -18.95 7.02 -4.75
N PHE A 80 -19.23 5.91 -4.09
CA PHE A 80 -18.77 4.57 -4.44
C PHE A 80 -19.78 3.52 -3.92
N SER A 81 -19.55 2.23 -4.17
CA SER A 81 -20.44 1.16 -3.68
C SER A 81 -19.70 0.29 -2.68
N GLY A 82 -20.29 0.10 -1.50
CA GLY A 82 -19.68 -0.66 -0.41
C GLY A 82 -18.72 0.18 0.43
N ALA A 83 -17.83 -0.49 1.16
CA ALA A 83 -16.83 0.16 1.99
C ALA A 83 -15.56 0.49 1.18
N ALA A 84 -14.98 1.66 1.42
CA ALA A 84 -13.76 2.12 0.76
C ALA A 84 -12.90 2.97 1.70
N SER A 85 -11.59 2.95 1.43
CA SER A 85 -10.67 3.96 1.95
C SER A 85 -10.79 5.18 1.07
N VAL A 86 -11.06 6.35 1.65
CA VAL A 86 -11.12 7.62 0.94
C VAL A 86 -9.93 8.47 1.36
N ALA A 87 -9.20 8.98 0.38
CA ALA A 87 -8.11 9.93 0.55
C ALA A 87 -8.60 11.33 0.18
N TYR A 88 -8.35 12.31 1.04
CA TYR A 88 -8.64 13.74 0.81
C TYR A 88 -7.34 14.54 0.87
N GLY A 89 -7.03 15.28 -0.19
CA GLY A 89 -5.81 16.07 -0.21
C GLY A 89 -5.33 16.48 -1.60
N ALA A 90 -4.07 16.89 -1.67
CA ALA A 90 -3.43 17.36 -2.88
C ALA A 90 -1.90 17.21 -2.79
N ASN A 91 -1.24 17.12 -3.94
CA ASN A 91 0.23 17.17 -4.06
C ASN A 91 0.99 16.17 -3.15
N GLY A 92 0.42 14.97 -2.95
CA GLY A 92 1.04 13.93 -2.10
C GLY A 92 0.74 14.07 -0.60
N SER A 93 0.11 15.18 -0.17
CA SER A 93 -0.38 15.34 1.20
C SER A 93 -1.85 14.95 1.27
N PHE A 94 -2.14 13.80 1.89
CA PHE A 94 -3.48 13.25 1.99
C PHE A 94 -3.83 12.84 3.43
N LEU A 95 -5.06 13.13 3.84
CA LEU A 95 -5.73 12.49 4.96
C LEU A 95 -6.56 11.31 4.45
N TYR A 96 -6.78 10.31 5.30
CA TYR A 96 -7.48 9.09 4.91
C TYR A 96 -8.59 8.79 5.91
N GLY A 97 -9.70 8.23 5.43
CA GLY A 97 -10.81 7.77 6.27
C GLY A 97 -11.59 6.65 5.62
N ASN A 98 -12.26 5.84 6.46
CA ASN A 98 -13.10 4.73 6.02
C ASN A 98 -14.55 5.16 5.94
N TYR A 99 -15.16 4.95 4.78
CA TYR A 99 -16.54 5.37 4.54
C TYR A 99 -17.31 4.27 3.79
N THR A 100 -18.63 4.30 3.92
CA THR A 100 -19.54 3.39 3.20
C THR A 100 -20.40 4.20 2.25
N ASN A 101 -20.38 3.81 0.97
CA ASN A 101 -21.09 4.41 -0.15
C ASN A 101 -20.73 5.87 -0.50
N SER A 102 -20.37 6.72 0.47
CA SER A 102 -19.98 8.09 0.17
C SER A 102 -19.15 8.77 1.26
N ALA A 103 -18.41 9.80 0.87
CA ALA A 103 -17.73 10.74 1.77
C ALA A 103 -17.81 12.16 1.22
N VAL A 104 -18.04 13.16 2.07
CA VAL A 104 -18.00 14.58 1.66
C VAL A 104 -16.56 15.09 1.72
N CYS A 105 -16.10 15.77 0.68
CA CYS A 105 -14.70 16.16 0.50
C CYS A 105 -14.37 17.48 1.20
N THR A 106 -14.34 17.47 2.53
CA THR A 106 -14.07 18.68 3.33
C THR A 106 -13.06 18.45 4.44
N THR A 107 -12.41 19.52 4.87
CA THR A 107 -11.54 19.53 6.04
C THR A 107 -12.27 19.06 7.31
N GLY A 108 -13.56 19.40 7.44
CA GLY A 108 -14.39 18.93 8.56
C GLY A 108 -14.60 17.42 8.56
N THR A 109 -14.79 16.80 7.40
CA THR A 109 -14.98 15.35 7.27
C THR A 109 -13.71 14.56 7.58
N PHE A 110 -12.53 15.12 7.29
CA PHE A 110 -11.22 14.48 7.48
C PHE A 110 -10.45 15.02 8.70
N GLY A 111 -11.03 15.96 9.45
CA GLY A 111 -10.51 16.50 10.71
C GLY A 111 -9.54 17.68 10.60
N SER A 112 -8.84 17.85 9.47
CA SER A 112 -7.91 18.97 9.25
C SER A 112 -7.70 19.27 7.76
N ASP A 113 -6.94 20.33 7.46
CA ASP A 113 -6.49 20.63 6.09
C ASP A 113 -5.12 19.95 5.82
N PRO A 114 -5.05 18.92 4.95
CA PRO A 114 -3.78 18.28 4.59
C PRO A 114 -2.85 19.16 3.76
N ALA A 115 -3.37 20.16 3.05
CA ALA A 115 -2.64 20.93 2.06
C ALA A 115 -3.11 22.38 2.06
N TYR A 116 -2.63 23.14 3.05
CA TYR A 116 -2.98 24.56 3.22
C TYR A 116 -2.75 25.35 1.92
N ASN A 117 -3.68 26.27 1.62
CA ASN A 117 -3.70 27.10 0.39
C ASN A 117 -3.73 26.35 -0.97
N THR A 118 -3.95 25.04 -1.00
CA THR A 118 -4.04 24.24 -2.23
C THR A 118 -5.41 23.60 -2.35
N ALA A 119 -6.13 23.72 -3.46
CA ALA A 119 -7.43 23.03 -3.63
C ALA A 119 -7.28 21.51 -3.49
N LYS A 120 -8.13 20.87 -2.69
CA LYS A 120 -8.05 19.43 -2.43
C LYS A 120 -9.00 18.64 -3.34
N LYS A 121 -8.80 17.33 -3.37
CA LYS A 121 -9.67 16.37 -4.07
C LYS A 121 -9.83 15.12 -3.23
N CYS A 122 -10.94 14.41 -3.41
CA CYS A 122 -11.12 13.06 -2.91
C CYS A 122 -10.80 12.00 -3.96
N TYR A 123 -10.26 10.91 -3.46
CA TYR A 123 -10.04 9.67 -4.19
C TYR A 123 -10.48 8.50 -3.32
N TYR A 124 -10.95 7.40 -3.89
CA TYR A 124 -11.32 6.20 -3.14
C TYR A 124 -10.62 4.94 -3.67
N LYS A 125 -10.34 4.00 -2.79
CA LYS A 125 -9.91 2.65 -3.12
C LYS A 125 -10.92 1.68 -2.52
N LEU A 126 -11.60 0.91 -3.37
CA LEU A 126 -12.51 -0.14 -2.91
C LEU A 126 -11.72 -1.23 -2.18
N ASN A 127 -12.36 -1.86 -1.23
CA ASN A 127 -11.79 -3.02 -0.55
C ASN A 127 -11.78 -4.21 -1.51
N SER A 128 -10.61 -4.74 -1.84
CA SER A 128 -10.47 -5.98 -2.59
C SER A 128 -10.92 -7.15 -1.71
N GLY A 129 -12.14 -7.66 -1.93
CA GLY A 129 -12.60 -8.88 -1.26
C GLY A 129 -14.13 -9.00 -1.21
N GLY A 130 -14.70 -9.81 -2.10
CA GLY A 130 -16.08 -10.27 -1.97
C GLY A 130 -16.22 -11.13 -0.72
N GLY A 131 -16.56 -10.51 0.41
CA GLY A 131 -16.76 -11.19 1.69
C GLY A 131 -16.15 -10.41 2.86
N SER A 132 -16.86 -9.36 3.28
CA SER A 132 -16.67 -8.62 4.53
C SER A 132 -15.52 -7.61 4.57
N ALA A 133 -15.93 -6.34 4.43
CA ALA A 133 -15.15 -5.13 4.40
C ALA A 133 -14.25 -4.93 5.64
N LEU A 134 -12.96 -5.24 5.50
CA LEU A 134 -11.94 -4.56 6.26
C LEU A 134 -11.24 -3.53 5.37
N THR A 135 -11.11 -2.30 5.84
CA THR A 135 -10.42 -1.24 5.09
C THR A 135 -9.17 -0.81 5.84
N LEU A 136 -8.02 -1.02 5.21
CA LEU A 136 -6.77 -0.41 5.63
C LEU A 136 -6.60 0.94 4.92
N LEU A 137 -6.41 1.98 5.72
CA LEU A 137 -5.98 3.28 5.23
C LEU A 137 -4.53 3.19 4.76
N ASN A 138 -4.23 3.83 3.62
CA ASN A 138 -2.87 4.00 3.11
C ASN A 138 -2.02 2.70 3.18
N ALA A 139 -2.59 1.58 2.73
CA ALA A 139 -1.98 0.25 2.81
C ALA A 139 -0.64 0.10 2.05
N GLY A 140 -0.42 0.94 1.04
CA GLY A 140 0.84 1.04 0.30
C GLY A 140 1.78 2.15 0.78
N PHE A 141 1.45 2.83 1.88
CA PHE A 141 2.33 3.84 2.49
C PHE A 141 2.79 4.98 1.57
N GLU A 142 1.90 5.41 0.65
CA GLU A 142 2.15 6.53 -0.27
C GLU A 142 2.05 7.90 0.40
N ALA A 143 1.61 7.93 1.66
CA ALA A 143 1.63 9.11 2.51
C ALA A 143 2.36 8.86 3.84
N PRO A 144 3.04 9.87 4.39
CA PRO A 144 3.25 11.20 3.80
C PRO A 144 4.14 11.11 2.55
N ALA A 145 3.87 11.93 1.52
CA ALA A 145 4.74 11.92 0.35
C ALA A 145 6.15 12.39 0.72
N THR A 146 7.16 11.67 0.23
CA THR A 146 8.56 12.01 0.41
C THR A 146 9.34 11.92 -0.91
N THR A 147 10.36 12.76 -1.04
CA THR A 147 11.29 12.74 -2.18
C THR A 147 12.45 11.78 -1.95
N ASN A 148 12.66 11.34 -0.70
CA ASN A 148 13.75 10.44 -0.33
C ASN A 148 13.30 9.47 0.77
N TYR A 149 13.24 9.95 2.01
CA TYR A 149 12.67 9.24 3.15
C TYR A 149 12.22 10.24 4.22
N THR A 150 11.29 9.82 5.07
CA THR A 150 10.77 10.61 6.18
C THR A 150 10.55 9.69 7.36
N TYR A 151 11.22 9.96 8.48
CA TYR A 151 10.94 9.29 9.76
C TYR A 151 9.69 9.87 10.42
N GLY A 152 9.07 9.06 11.28
CA GLY A 152 8.06 9.53 12.23
C GLY A 152 8.64 10.46 13.30
N PRO A 153 7.79 11.03 14.17
CA PRO A 153 6.37 10.73 14.27
C PRO A 153 5.55 11.36 13.16
N THR A 154 4.72 10.55 12.49
CA THR A 154 3.77 11.01 11.46
C THR A 154 2.49 10.20 11.56
N THR A 155 1.39 10.78 11.09
CA THR A 155 0.09 10.10 10.97
C THR A 155 -0.50 10.37 9.60
N SER A 156 -0.57 9.34 8.77
CA SER A 156 -1.16 9.41 7.41
C SER A 156 -1.83 8.08 7.08
N GLY A 157 -2.90 7.76 7.81
CA GLY A 157 -3.52 6.43 7.81
C GLY A 157 -2.82 5.43 8.73
N TRP A 158 -1.49 5.49 8.83
CA TRP A 158 -0.69 4.78 9.83
C TRP A 158 0.01 5.78 10.77
N THR A 159 0.17 5.38 12.01
CA THR A 159 1.00 6.07 13.01
C THR A 159 2.38 5.46 13.01
N PHE A 160 3.41 6.28 12.83
CA PHE A 160 4.81 5.89 12.84
C PHE A 160 5.48 6.44 14.10
N ASN A 161 6.32 5.65 14.76
CA ASN A 161 7.22 6.18 15.78
C ASN A 161 8.50 6.76 15.15
N ASP A 162 9.43 7.24 15.99
CA ASP A 162 10.68 7.91 15.57
C ASP A 162 11.73 6.96 14.94
N LYS A 163 11.47 5.66 14.91
CA LYS A 163 12.32 4.62 14.29
C LYS A 163 11.64 3.91 13.11
N ALA A 164 10.50 4.42 12.68
CA ALA A 164 9.81 3.98 11.48
C ALA A 164 9.52 5.19 10.59
N GLY A 165 9.11 4.93 9.36
CA GLY A 165 8.76 5.99 8.43
C GLY A 165 8.43 5.47 7.05
N VAL A 166 8.50 6.35 6.06
CA VAL A 166 8.29 6.05 4.65
C VAL A 166 9.54 6.39 3.84
N GLN A 167 9.80 5.61 2.79
CA GLN A 167 10.89 5.85 1.85
C GLN A 167 10.40 5.77 0.41
N LYS A 168 11.07 6.50 -0.49
CA LYS A 168 10.75 6.63 -1.91
C LYS A 168 11.59 5.68 -2.75
N ASN A 169 11.00 5.09 -3.79
CA ASN A 169 11.74 4.34 -4.81
C ASN A 169 12.95 5.13 -5.32
N GLY A 170 14.13 4.50 -5.28
CA GLY A 170 15.40 5.14 -5.66
C GLY A 170 16.00 6.07 -4.59
N GLY A 171 15.38 6.19 -3.43
CA GLY A 171 15.90 6.94 -2.29
C GLY A 171 17.10 6.26 -1.62
N SER A 172 17.75 6.99 -0.71
CA SER A 172 19.00 6.57 -0.04
C SER A 172 18.82 5.42 0.96
N PHE A 173 17.59 5.10 1.35
CA PHE A 173 17.32 3.86 2.09
C PHE A 173 17.57 2.62 1.24
N GLY A 174 17.39 2.72 -0.08
CA GLY A 174 17.81 1.72 -1.06
C GLY A 174 16.93 0.48 -1.09
N ALA A 175 15.61 0.61 -0.88
CA ALA A 175 14.70 -0.49 -1.16
C ALA A 175 14.59 -0.75 -2.67
N ALA A 176 14.22 -1.97 -3.05
CA ALA A 176 13.72 -2.24 -4.40
C ALA A 176 12.46 -1.39 -4.69
N SER A 177 12.06 -1.31 -5.97
CA SER A 177 10.83 -0.59 -6.32
C SER A 177 9.63 -1.18 -5.60
N ALA A 178 8.86 -0.30 -4.94
CA ALA A 178 7.64 -0.60 -4.21
C ALA A 178 6.67 -1.46 -5.05
N PRO A 179 6.18 -2.57 -4.49
CA PRO A 179 5.11 -3.37 -5.07
C PRO A 179 3.83 -2.60 -5.38
N GLU A 180 3.37 -1.72 -4.49
CA GLU A 180 2.31 -0.75 -4.73
C GLU A 180 2.91 0.65 -4.87
N GLY A 181 2.44 1.42 -5.86
CA GLY A 181 2.83 2.82 -5.98
C GLY A 181 4.33 3.06 -6.14
N THR A 182 4.88 3.89 -5.26
CA THR A 182 6.25 4.39 -5.36
C THR A 182 6.97 4.57 -4.03
N GLN A 183 6.32 4.31 -2.91
CA GLN A 183 6.88 4.43 -1.58
C GLN A 183 6.61 3.14 -0.80
N THR A 184 7.38 2.93 0.25
CA THR A 184 7.12 1.83 1.19
C THR A 184 7.28 2.35 2.61
N ALA A 185 6.63 1.74 3.57
CA ALA A 185 7.03 1.90 4.95
C ALA A 185 8.42 1.27 5.17
N PHE A 186 9.13 1.77 6.16
CA PHE A 186 10.29 1.12 6.73
C PHE A 186 10.14 1.00 8.25
N ILE A 187 10.63 -0.11 8.79
CA ILE A 187 10.82 -0.35 10.21
C ILE A 187 12.31 -0.50 10.43
N GLN A 188 12.90 0.37 11.24
CA GLN A 188 14.31 0.32 11.58
C GLN A 188 14.50 -0.02 13.06
N SER A 189 15.40 -0.94 13.39
CA SER A 189 15.91 -1.06 14.76
C SER A 189 17.32 -0.52 14.84
N GLN A 190 17.62 0.27 15.86
CA GLN A 190 18.96 0.80 16.17
C GLN A 190 19.31 0.46 17.62
N ASN A 191 20.22 -0.50 17.81
CA ASN A 191 20.73 -0.89 19.14
C ASN A 191 19.63 -1.13 20.19
N GLY A 192 18.60 -1.91 19.82
CA GLY A 192 17.48 -2.25 20.72
C GLY A 192 16.38 -1.20 20.81
N SER A 193 16.52 -0.03 20.17
CA SER A 193 15.37 0.85 19.89
C SER A 193 14.70 0.40 18.60
N HIS A 194 13.38 0.26 18.60
CA HIS A 194 12.65 -0.40 17.51
C HIS A 194 11.64 0.50 16.83
N GLY A 195 11.61 0.43 15.50
CA GLY A 195 10.56 1.00 14.68
C GLY A 195 9.24 0.31 14.93
N GLU A 196 8.18 1.10 15.03
CA GLU A 196 6.81 0.62 15.13
C GLU A 196 5.92 1.43 14.21
N ILE A 197 5.03 0.73 13.50
CA ILE A 197 3.94 1.33 12.75
C ILE A 197 2.62 0.67 13.17
N SER A 198 1.57 1.47 13.32
CA SER A 198 0.26 0.95 13.74
C SER A 198 -0.91 1.68 13.08
N GLN A 199 -2.04 0.99 12.99
CA GLN A 199 -3.30 1.54 12.51
C GLN A 199 -4.47 0.94 13.30
N SER A 200 -5.43 1.79 13.67
CA SER A 200 -6.72 1.32 14.14
C SER A 200 -7.58 0.86 12.96
N VAL A 201 -8.04 -0.38 13.01
CA VAL A 201 -8.89 -1.01 12.01
C VAL A 201 -10.21 -1.39 12.62
N THR A 202 -11.29 -1.41 11.84
CA THR A 202 -12.60 -1.86 12.31
C THR A 202 -12.98 -3.16 11.62
N PHE A 203 -13.06 -4.25 12.38
CA PHE A 203 -13.58 -5.53 11.92
C PHE A 203 -15.10 -5.48 11.95
N ALA A 204 -15.74 -5.63 10.79
CA ALA A 204 -17.21 -5.52 10.67
C ALA A 204 -17.95 -6.64 11.44
N GLU A 205 -17.31 -7.79 11.57
CA GLU A 205 -17.88 -8.98 12.21
C GLU A 205 -16.78 -9.83 12.85
N ALA A 206 -17.17 -10.67 13.81
CA ALA A 206 -16.24 -11.64 14.37
C ALA A 206 -15.86 -12.70 13.32
N GLY A 207 -14.67 -13.28 13.45
CA GLY A 207 -14.22 -14.36 12.58
C GLY A 207 -12.72 -14.59 12.61
N ASN A 208 -12.28 -15.47 11.71
CA ASN A 208 -10.88 -15.74 11.49
C ASN A 208 -10.36 -14.86 10.35
N TYR A 209 -9.19 -14.28 10.56
CA TYR A 209 -8.57 -13.34 9.64
C TYR A 209 -7.10 -13.69 9.41
N LYS A 210 -6.54 -13.14 8.34
CA LYS A 210 -5.12 -13.23 8.02
C LYS A 210 -4.65 -11.89 7.47
N ILE A 211 -3.45 -11.46 7.85
CA ILE A 211 -2.76 -10.31 7.27
C ILE A 211 -1.80 -10.82 6.19
N ALA A 212 -1.81 -10.18 5.03
CA ALA A 212 -0.81 -10.34 3.98
C ALA A 212 -0.08 -9.01 3.74
N LEU A 213 1.19 -9.06 3.34
CA LEU A 213 1.98 -7.89 2.98
C LEU A 213 3.14 -8.27 2.07
N GLN A 214 3.71 -7.29 1.39
CA GLN A 214 5.00 -7.40 0.72
C GLN A 214 6.11 -6.88 1.64
N ALA A 215 7.20 -7.63 1.78
CA ALA A 215 8.37 -7.17 2.52
C ALA A 215 9.70 -7.49 1.85
N ALA A 216 10.67 -6.63 2.12
CA ALA A 216 12.07 -6.77 1.69
C ALA A 216 13.00 -6.27 2.80
N LYS A 217 14.27 -6.70 2.77
CA LYS A 217 15.31 -6.15 3.64
C LYS A 217 16.06 -5.01 2.95
N ARG A 218 16.72 -4.17 3.74
CA ARG A 218 17.79 -3.31 3.24
C ARG A 218 19.03 -4.12 2.89
N THR A 219 19.61 -3.89 1.72
CA THR A 219 20.78 -4.64 1.22
C THR A 219 22.09 -3.89 1.32
N ASN A 220 22.04 -2.56 1.32
CA ASN A 220 23.24 -1.73 1.25
C ASN A 220 23.85 -1.46 2.65
N TYR A 221 23.11 -1.79 3.70
CA TYR A 221 23.50 -1.55 5.09
C TYR A 221 22.64 -2.39 6.03
N GLY A 222 23.22 -2.83 7.15
CA GLY A 222 22.51 -3.57 8.20
C GLY A 222 22.39 -5.07 7.97
N GLY A 223 21.65 -5.73 8.87
CA GLY A 223 21.33 -7.16 8.81
C GLY A 223 19.83 -7.43 8.56
N ASN A 224 19.36 -8.58 9.01
CA ASN A 224 17.95 -8.96 8.90
C ASN A 224 17.10 -8.34 10.03
N GLN A 225 16.17 -7.47 9.66
CA GLN A 225 15.17 -6.93 10.57
C GLN A 225 13.96 -7.87 10.64
N THR A 226 13.75 -8.51 11.79
CA THR A 226 12.50 -9.24 12.08
C THR A 226 11.38 -8.27 12.38
N ILE A 227 10.19 -8.54 11.85
CA ILE A 227 8.94 -7.80 12.08
C ILE A 227 7.97 -8.70 12.83
N GLN A 228 7.54 -8.29 14.02
CA GLN A 228 6.44 -8.90 14.74
C GLN A 228 5.12 -8.22 14.35
N VAL A 229 4.10 -9.03 14.08
CA VAL A 229 2.76 -8.60 13.68
C VAL A 229 1.81 -8.80 14.86
N TYR A 230 1.12 -7.74 15.27
CA TYR A 230 0.19 -7.78 16.40
C TYR A 230 -1.23 -7.40 15.98
N LEU A 231 -2.20 -8.08 16.58
CA LEU A 231 -3.57 -7.60 16.76
C LEU A 231 -3.72 -7.19 18.23
N ASP A 232 -3.94 -5.91 18.48
CA ASP A 232 -3.87 -5.28 19.79
C ASP A 232 -2.53 -5.60 20.49
N SER A 233 -2.57 -6.39 21.57
CA SER A 233 -1.38 -6.88 22.27
C SER A 233 -0.98 -8.32 21.89
N THR A 234 -1.79 -9.00 21.08
CA THR A 234 -1.57 -10.42 20.72
C THR A 234 -0.65 -10.52 19.52
N LEU A 235 0.45 -11.26 19.65
CA LEU A 235 1.33 -11.60 18.53
C LEU A 235 0.61 -12.58 17.60
N VAL A 236 0.39 -12.19 16.35
CA VAL A 236 -0.30 -12.99 15.33
C VAL A 236 0.61 -13.37 14.16
N GLY A 237 1.89 -13.00 14.19
CA GLY A 237 2.84 -13.44 13.17
C GLY A 237 4.25 -12.88 13.39
N THR A 238 5.23 -13.55 12.77
CA THR A 238 6.62 -13.10 12.72
C THR A 238 7.13 -13.21 11.29
N ILE A 239 7.61 -12.09 10.74
CA ILE A 239 8.07 -11.97 9.36
C ILE A 239 9.56 -11.61 9.37
N VAL A 240 10.35 -12.33 8.57
CA VAL A 240 11.78 -12.07 8.42
C VAL A 240 12.11 -11.96 6.93
N PRO A 241 12.13 -10.75 6.35
CA PRO A 241 12.58 -10.58 4.98
C PRO A 241 14.08 -10.84 4.89
N LEU A 242 14.47 -11.76 4.00
CA LEU A 242 15.86 -12.17 3.81
C LEU A 242 16.49 -11.62 2.52
N SER A 243 15.65 -11.16 1.59
CA SER A 243 16.02 -10.65 0.26
C SER A 243 15.77 -9.15 0.14
N GLY A 244 16.57 -8.49 -0.70
CA GLY A 244 16.33 -7.09 -1.10
C GLY A 244 15.16 -6.91 -2.07
N SER A 245 14.72 -8.00 -2.70
CA SER A 245 13.51 -8.02 -3.52
C SER A 245 12.29 -8.27 -2.64
N PHE A 246 11.19 -7.56 -2.92
CA PHE A 246 9.92 -7.79 -2.24
C PHE A 246 9.38 -9.20 -2.51
N ALA A 247 8.91 -9.82 -1.43
CA ALA A 247 8.20 -11.09 -1.47
C ALA A 247 6.95 -11.01 -0.58
N ALA A 248 5.95 -11.83 -0.90
CA ALA A 248 4.72 -11.92 -0.13
C ALA A 248 4.96 -12.68 1.18
N TYR A 249 4.45 -12.11 2.27
CA TYR A 249 4.44 -12.71 3.60
C TYR A 249 3.02 -12.67 4.16
N THR A 250 2.75 -13.58 5.08
CA THR A 250 1.46 -13.61 5.77
C THR A 250 1.63 -13.85 7.26
N SER A 251 0.74 -13.31 8.06
CA SER A 251 0.59 -13.67 9.48
C SER A 251 0.07 -15.11 9.63
N ASP A 252 0.06 -15.61 10.86
CA ASP A 252 -0.78 -16.73 11.24
C ASP A 252 -2.27 -16.34 11.10
N ILE A 253 -3.13 -17.35 11.09
CA ILE A 253 -4.58 -17.11 11.19
C ILE A 253 -4.89 -16.69 12.62
N PHE A 254 -5.64 -15.61 12.79
CA PHE A 254 -6.05 -15.12 14.10
C PHE A 254 -7.55 -14.88 14.15
N ALA A 255 -8.14 -15.11 15.32
CA ALA A 255 -9.52 -14.74 15.58
C ALA A 255 -9.60 -13.25 15.96
N SER A 256 -10.64 -12.57 15.50
CA SER A 256 -10.97 -11.20 15.91
C SER A 256 -12.46 -11.08 16.20
N THR A 257 -12.80 -10.18 17.14
CA THR A 257 -14.17 -9.75 17.40
C THR A 257 -14.57 -8.64 16.44
N ALA A 258 -15.88 -8.41 16.30
CA ALA A 258 -16.34 -7.19 15.63
C ALA A 258 -15.96 -5.95 16.46
N GLY A 259 -15.60 -4.86 15.80
CA GLY A 259 -15.26 -3.60 16.43
C GLY A 259 -13.86 -3.08 16.08
N VAL A 260 -13.43 -2.06 16.81
CA VAL A 260 -12.15 -1.39 16.59
C VAL A 260 -11.03 -2.17 17.28
N HIS A 261 -9.99 -2.45 16.52
CA HIS A 261 -8.77 -3.11 16.96
C HIS A 261 -7.55 -2.37 16.42
N THR A 262 -6.36 -2.67 16.93
CA THR A 262 -5.10 -2.10 16.43
C THR A 262 -4.28 -3.16 15.73
N ILE A 263 -3.84 -2.89 14.50
CA ILE A 263 -2.77 -3.66 13.86
C ILE A 263 -1.45 -2.94 14.11
N LYS A 264 -0.43 -3.68 14.53
CA LYS A 264 0.93 -3.13 14.72
C LYS A 264 1.97 -4.03 14.09
N PHE A 265 2.92 -3.41 13.39
CA PHE A 265 4.16 -4.02 12.95
C PHE A 265 5.31 -3.43 13.77
N ALA A 266 6.09 -4.28 14.44
CA ALA A 266 7.17 -3.85 15.33
C ALA A 266 8.49 -4.55 14.98
N GLY A 267 9.57 -3.78 14.93
CA GLY A 267 10.91 -4.32 14.77
C GLY A 267 11.41 -5.00 16.04
N THR A 268 12.31 -5.97 15.93
CA THR A 268 12.88 -6.68 17.10
C THR A 268 14.40 -6.88 17.06
N ALA A 269 15.09 -6.36 16.04
CA ALA A 269 16.53 -6.55 15.91
C ALA A 269 17.29 -5.98 17.13
N PRO A 270 18.01 -6.81 17.91
CA PRO A 270 18.53 -6.41 19.21
C PRO A 270 19.76 -5.50 19.11
N THR A 271 20.49 -5.56 17.99
CA THR A 271 21.73 -4.83 17.77
C THR A 271 21.85 -4.35 16.33
N GLY A 272 22.73 -3.36 16.14
CA GLY A 272 23.00 -2.77 14.83
C GLY A 272 21.87 -1.85 14.36
N ASP A 273 22.01 -1.37 13.13
CA ASP A 273 20.97 -0.66 12.42
C ASP A 273 20.45 -1.59 11.31
N GLN A 274 19.28 -2.15 11.56
CA GLN A 274 18.62 -3.13 10.70
C GLN A 274 17.32 -2.53 10.21
N THR A 275 16.98 -2.74 8.94
CA THR A 275 15.78 -2.16 8.34
C THR A 275 15.06 -3.19 7.49
N ALA A 276 13.74 -3.27 7.66
CA ALA A 276 12.84 -3.94 6.74
C ALA A 276 11.88 -2.93 6.11
N PHE A 277 11.50 -3.20 4.87
CA PHE A 277 10.51 -2.44 4.12
C PHE A 277 9.20 -3.21 4.06
N ILE A 278 8.08 -2.51 4.17
CA ILE A 278 6.73 -3.07 4.15
C ILE A 278 5.90 -2.30 3.13
N ASP A 279 5.11 -3.03 2.35
CA ASP A 279 4.21 -2.45 1.35
C ASP A 279 2.99 -3.37 1.11
N ALA A 280 1.96 -2.84 0.45
CA ALA A 280 0.76 -3.55 0.01
C ALA A 280 0.12 -4.42 1.11
N VAL A 281 -0.20 -3.81 2.26
CA VAL A 281 -0.82 -4.54 3.39
C VAL A 281 -2.28 -4.85 3.10
N GLU A 282 -2.68 -6.09 3.30
CA GLU A 282 -4.04 -6.58 3.13
C GLU A 282 -4.48 -7.38 4.36
N ILE A 283 -5.78 -7.38 4.63
CA ILE A 283 -6.38 -8.23 5.66
C ILE A 283 -7.62 -8.87 5.08
N SER A 284 -7.69 -10.19 5.19
CA SER A 284 -8.74 -10.99 4.60
C SER A 284 -9.45 -11.79 5.68
N LYS A 285 -10.78 -11.77 5.67
CA LYS A 285 -11.59 -12.73 6.43
C LYS A 285 -11.49 -14.10 5.76
N LEU A 286 -11.38 -15.15 6.56
CA LEU A 286 -11.41 -16.53 6.10
C LEU A 286 -12.81 -17.11 6.29
N SER A 287 -13.27 -17.86 5.30
CA SER A 287 -14.54 -18.61 5.30
C SER A 287 -14.47 -19.83 6.21
#